data_AF-A0A6B3CRK1-F1
#
_entry.id   AF-A0A6B3CRK1-F1
#
_cell.length_a   1.000
_cell.length_b   1.000
_cell.length_c   1.000
_cell.angle_alpha   90.00
_cell.angle_beta   90.00
_cell.angle_gamma   90.00
#
_symmetry.space_group_name_H-M   'P 1'
#
loop_
_entity.id
_entity.type
_entity.pdbx_description
1 polymer ?
#
loop_
_entity_poly.entity_id
_entity_poly.type
_entity_poly.pdbx_seq_one_letter_code
_entity_poly.pdbx_strand_id
1 'polypeptide(L)'
;NEMKIDATEPQRGQFNFGAADRVYNWAVQNGKQVRGHTLAWHSQQPGWMQSLSGSALRQAMIDHINGVMAHYKGKIAQWDVVNEAFADGSS
;
A
#
# COMPACT_ATOMS: atom_id res chain seq x y z
N ASN A 1 -8.42 4.15 4.10
CA ASN A 1 -8.31 3.21 2.95
C ASN A 1 -7.39 3.73 1.86
N GLU A 2 -6.99 4.99 1.91
CA GLU A 2 -6.46 5.74 0.78
C GLU A 2 -5.01 5.35 0.46
N MET A 3 -4.31 4.69 1.40
CA MET A 3 -2.95 4.17 1.26
C MET A 3 -2.89 2.63 1.08
N LYS A 4 -4.02 1.97 0.83
CA LYS A 4 -4.06 0.53 0.53
C LYS A 4 -3.87 0.27 -0.96
N ILE A 5 -3.59 -0.99 -1.31
CA ILE A 5 -3.07 -1.43 -2.62
C ILE A 5 -4.01 -1.02 -3.77
N ASP A 6 -5.31 -1.23 -3.62
CA ASP A 6 -6.32 -0.87 -4.62
C ASP A 6 -6.46 0.64 -4.86
N ALA A 7 -6.34 1.43 -3.79
CA ALA A 7 -6.40 2.89 -3.86
C ALA A 7 -5.15 3.49 -4.50
N THR A 8 -3.97 2.91 -4.25
CA THR A 8 -2.68 3.44 -4.72
C THR A 8 -2.23 2.87 -6.06
N GLU A 9 -2.67 1.69 -6.48
CA GLU A 9 -2.35 1.07 -7.78
C GLU A 9 -3.57 0.36 -8.42
N PRO A 10 -4.59 1.12 -8.85
CA PRO A 10 -5.83 0.55 -9.39
C PRO A 10 -5.63 -0.28 -10.66
N GLN A 11 -4.61 0.03 -11.47
CA GLN A 11 -4.16 -0.80 -12.59
C GLN A 11 -2.65 -1.02 -12.48
N ARG A 12 -2.18 -2.17 -12.94
CA ARG A 12 -0.75 -2.55 -12.84
C ARG A 12 0.15 -1.48 -13.45
N GLY A 13 1.09 -0.97 -12.66
CA GLY A 13 2.02 0.10 -13.01
C GLY A 13 1.42 1.51 -13.07
N GLN A 14 0.13 1.68 -12.76
CA GLN A 14 -0.57 2.96 -12.79
C GLN A 14 -0.93 3.37 -11.36
N PHE A 15 -0.11 4.24 -10.78
CA PHE A 15 -0.29 4.69 -9.41
C PHE A 15 -1.25 5.88 -9.31
N ASN A 16 -2.06 5.91 -8.25
CA ASN A 16 -2.91 7.04 -7.90
C ASN A 16 -2.71 7.44 -6.44
N PHE A 17 -2.07 8.58 -6.21
CA PHE A 17 -1.81 9.09 -4.86
C PHE A 17 -2.75 10.21 -4.45
N GLY A 18 -3.70 10.65 -5.30
CA GLY A 18 -4.46 11.88 -5.05
C GLY A 18 -5.31 11.86 -3.77
N ALA A 19 -5.88 10.71 -3.41
CA ALA A 19 -6.60 10.56 -2.14
C ALA A 19 -5.64 10.51 -0.93
N ALA A 20 -4.57 9.73 -1.06
CA ALA A 20 -3.57 9.53 -0.03
C ALA A 20 -2.78 10.82 0.29
N ASP A 21 -2.44 11.60 -0.74
CA ASP A 21 -1.72 12.87 -0.62
C ASP A 21 -2.58 13.92 0.10
N ARG A 22 -3.90 13.94 -0.11
CA ARG A 22 -4.80 14.83 0.64
C ARG A 22 -4.77 14.54 2.13
N VAL A 23 -4.78 13.26 2.52
CA VAL A 23 -4.68 12.84 3.92
C VAL A 23 -3.30 13.20 4.49
N TYR A 24 -2.23 12.89 3.76
CA TYR A 24 -0.86 13.22 4.14
C TYR A 24 -0.68 14.72 4.37
N ASN A 25 -1.10 15.54 3.41
CA ASN A 25 -0.96 16.99 3.47
C ASN A 25 -1.72 17.58 4.65
N TRP A 26 -2.97 17.13 4.88
CA TRP A 26 -3.73 17.58 6.06
C TRP A 26 -3.01 17.21 7.36
N ALA A 27 -2.48 15.99 7.48
CA ALA A 27 -1.79 15.54 8.68
C ALA A 27 -0.54 16.41 8.96
N VAL A 28 0.31 16.62 7.95
CA VAL A 28 1.54 17.43 8.08
C VAL A 28 1.22 18.89 8.39
N GLN A 29 0.23 19.48 7.71
CA GLN A 29 -0.21 20.86 7.99
C GLN A 29 -0.70 21.04 9.43
N ASN A 30 -1.17 19.97 10.06
CA ASN A 30 -1.67 19.97 11.44
C ASN A 30 -0.66 19.38 12.45
N GLY A 31 0.64 19.35 12.10
CA GLY A 31 1.73 18.94 12.97
C GLY A 31 1.72 17.46 13.34
N LYS A 32 1.11 16.60 12.51
CA LYS A 32 0.97 15.16 12.76
C LYS A 32 1.94 14.36 11.90
N GLN A 33 2.49 13.31 12.48
CA GLN A 33 3.20 12.29 11.72
C GLN A 33 2.21 11.33 11.06
N VAL A 34 2.61 10.72 9.94
CA VAL A 34 1.78 9.79 9.18
C VAL A 34 2.37 8.39 9.28
N ARG A 35 1.48 7.41 9.51
CA ARG A 35 1.76 5.98 9.36
C ARG A 35 1.19 5.52 8.02
N GLY A 36 2.00 4.87 7.20
CA GLY A 36 1.55 4.27 5.95
C GLY A 36 0.95 2.88 6.21
N HIS A 37 -0.28 2.64 5.76
CA HIS A 37 -1.02 1.40 5.98
C HIS A 37 -1.84 1.05 4.73
N THR A 38 -1.53 -0.01 3.98
CA THR A 38 -0.44 -1.00 4.12
C THR A 38 0.08 -1.39 2.73
N LEU A 39 1.32 -1.86 2.62
CA LEU A 39 1.97 -2.12 1.34
C LEU A 39 1.73 -3.54 0.79
N ALA A 40 1.55 -4.53 1.66
CA ALA A 40 1.29 -5.91 1.26
C ALA A 40 0.26 -6.55 2.21
N TRP A 41 -0.87 -6.96 1.66
CA TRP A 41 -1.96 -7.57 2.41
C TRP A 41 -2.76 -8.52 1.52
N HIS A 42 -3.36 -9.53 2.14
CA HIS A 42 -4.20 -10.50 1.44
C HIS A 42 -5.59 -9.92 1.09
N SER A 43 -6.02 -8.88 1.80
CA SER A 43 -7.30 -8.19 1.57
C SER A 43 -7.13 -6.90 0.77
N GLN A 44 -8.20 -6.48 0.08
CA GLN A 44 -8.25 -5.24 -0.71
C GLN A 44 -7.15 -5.12 -1.79
N GLN A 45 -6.82 -6.25 -2.42
CA GLN A 45 -6.00 -6.25 -3.62
C GLN A 45 -6.82 -5.79 -4.84
N PRO A 46 -6.26 -5.03 -5.79
CA PRO A 46 -6.93 -4.72 -7.04
C PRO A 46 -7.11 -5.97 -7.91
N GLY A 47 -8.14 -6.00 -8.76
CA GLY A 47 -8.49 -7.20 -9.54
C GLY A 47 -7.35 -7.74 -10.41
N TRP A 48 -6.46 -6.86 -10.90
CA TRP A 48 -5.28 -7.28 -11.66
C TRP A 48 -4.31 -8.10 -10.81
N MET A 49 -4.10 -7.74 -9.55
CA MET A 49 -3.18 -8.42 -8.64
C MET A 49 -3.74 -9.76 -8.18
N GLN A 50 -5.06 -9.81 -7.93
CA GLN A 50 -5.77 -11.05 -7.57
C GLN A 50 -5.66 -12.14 -8.65
N SER A 51 -5.46 -11.75 -9.92
CA SER A 51 -5.29 -12.69 -11.03
C SER A 51 -3.88 -13.28 -11.15
N LEU A 52 -2.91 -12.78 -10.39
CA LEU A 52 -1.52 -13.22 -10.44
C LEU A 52 -1.23 -14.31 -9.41
N SER A 53 -0.20 -15.11 -9.69
CA SER A 53 0.33 -16.12 -8.76
C SER A 53 1.84 -16.31 -8.95
N GLY A 54 2.47 -17.07 -8.05
CA GLY A 54 3.87 -17.45 -8.15
C GLY A 54 4.84 -16.25 -8.26
N SER A 55 5.82 -16.36 -9.15
CA SER A 55 6.83 -15.32 -9.37
C SER A 55 6.25 -14.01 -9.91
N ALA A 56 5.16 -14.08 -10.70
CA ALA A 56 4.50 -12.90 -11.25
C ALA A 56 3.86 -12.04 -10.14
N LEU A 57 3.17 -12.69 -9.19
CA LEU A 57 2.61 -12.00 -8.02
C LEU A 57 3.72 -11.45 -7.12
N ARG A 58 4.79 -12.22 -6.90
CA ARG A 58 5.95 -11.76 -6.12
C ARG A 58 6.57 -10.48 -6.72
N GLN A 59 6.77 -10.45 -8.03
CA GLN A 59 7.33 -9.28 -8.70
C GLN A 59 6.37 -8.09 -8.60
N ALA A 60 5.07 -8.30 -8.86
CA ALA A 60 4.07 -7.25 -8.72
C ALA A 60 4.03 -6.64 -7.31
N MET A 61 4.15 -7.45 -6.26
CA MET A 61 4.22 -6.97 -4.88
C MET A 61 5.48 -6.11 -4.64
N ILE A 62 6.63 -6.52 -5.17
CA ILE A 62 7.89 -5.74 -5.07
C ILE A 62 7.75 -4.40 -5.79
N ASP A 63 7.19 -4.40 -7.01
CA ASP A 63 6.98 -3.21 -7.81
C ASP A 63 6.04 -2.22 -7.10
N HIS A 64 4.95 -2.73 -6.53
CA HIS A 64 4.00 -1.94 -5.74
C HIS A 64 4.67 -1.28 -4.53
N ILE A 65 5.38 -2.07 -3.72
CA ILE A 65 6.11 -1.59 -2.53
C ILE A 65 7.06 -0.46 -2.93
N ASN A 66 7.87 -0.67 -3.98
CA ASN A 66 8.84 0.31 -4.44
C ASN A 66 8.17 1.59 -4.94
N GLY A 67 7.09 1.49 -5.72
CA GLY A 67 6.36 2.65 -6.24
C GLY A 67 5.77 3.52 -5.14
N VAL A 68 5.07 2.90 -4.19
CA VAL A 68 4.46 3.63 -3.06
C VAL A 68 5.52 4.25 -2.16
N MET A 69 6.55 3.48 -1.77
CA MET A 69 7.61 4.00 -0.90
C MET A 69 8.46 5.09 -1.57
N ALA A 70 8.66 5.01 -2.89
CA ALA A 70 9.37 6.06 -3.64
C ALA A 70 8.61 7.40 -3.62
N HIS A 71 7.29 7.38 -3.83
CA HIS A 71 6.45 8.59 -3.78
C HIS A 71 6.47 9.27 -2.39
N TYR A 72 6.51 8.45 -1.34
CA TYR A 72 6.49 8.87 0.06
C TYR A 72 7.87 8.93 0.73
N LYS A 73 8.96 8.86 -0.04
CA LYS A 73 10.33 8.83 0.49
C LYS A 73 10.60 10.05 1.37
N GLY A 74 11.02 9.80 2.62
CA GLY A 74 11.33 10.83 3.62
C GLY A 74 10.11 11.53 4.24
N LYS A 75 8.89 11.12 3.88
CA LYS A 75 7.64 11.77 4.32
C LYS A 75 6.89 11.01 5.42
N ILE A 76 7.02 9.67 5.44
CA ILE A 76 6.26 8.78 6.31
C ILE A 76 7.15 8.30 7.45
N ALA A 77 6.65 8.39 8.68
CA ALA A 77 7.42 8.04 9.87
C ALA A 77 7.52 6.52 10.09
N GLN A 78 6.45 5.78 9.76
CA GLN A 78 6.33 4.34 9.98
C GLN A 78 5.48 3.69 8.88
N TRP A 79 5.79 2.45 8.53
CA TRP A 79 5.04 1.65 7.55
C TRP A 79 4.59 0.32 8.13
N ASP A 80 3.31 0.01 7.94
CA ASP A 80 2.82 -1.36 8.02
C ASP A 80 3.15 -2.04 6.67
N VAL A 81 4.35 -2.64 6.58
CA VAL A 81 4.84 -3.22 5.32
C VAL A 81 4.02 -4.45 4.93
N VAL A 82 3.79 -5.36 5.87
CA VAL A 82 2.94 -6.54 5.69
C VAL A 82 1.86 -6.50 6.77
N ASN A 83 0.60 -6.61 6.37
CA ASN A 83 -0.52 -6.72 7.30
C ASN A 83 -1.09 -8.14 7.29
N GLU A 84 -1.42 -8.69 8.46
CA GLU A 84 -2.19 -9.94 8.65
C GLU A 84 -1.76 -11.10 7.74
N ALA A 85 -0.49 -11.49 7.83
CA ALA A 85 0.05 -12.62 7.08
C ALA A 85 -0.21 -13.99 7.74
N PHE A 86 -0.68 -14.00 8.99
CA PHE A 86 -1.04 -15.20 9.73
C PHE A 86 -2.55 -15.40 9.70
N ALA A 87 -2.98 -16.65 9.56
CA ALA A 87 -4.38 -17.00 9.70
C ALA A 87 -4.81 -16.91 11.17
N ASP A 88 -6.04 -16.45 11.41
CA ASP A 88 -6.71 -16.56 12.69
C ASP A 88 -7.01 -18.06 12.92
N GLY A 89 -6.08 -18.78 13.54
CA GLY A 89 -6.15 -20.24 13.61
C GLY A 89 -7.48 -20.76 14.17
N SER A 90 -7.96 -21.89 13.65
CA SER A 90 -8.82 -22.81 14.40
C SER A 90 -7.91 -23.76 15.18
N SER A 91 -8.11 -23.84 16.49
CA SER A 91 -7.63 -24.99 17.29
C SER A 91 -8.27 -26.28 16.79
#